data_AF-A0AAV5WJ26-F1
#
_entry.id   AF-A0AAV5WJ26-F1
#
_cell.length_a   1.000
_cell.length_b   1.000
_cell.length_c   1.000
_cell.angle_alpha   90.00
_cell.angle_beta   90.00
_cell.angle_gamma   90.00
#
_symmetry.space_group_name_H-M   'P 1'
#
loop_
_entity.id
_entity.type
_entity.pdbx_description
1 polymer ?
#
loop_
_entity_poly.entity_id
_entity_poly.type
_entity_poly.pdbx_seq_one_letter_code
_entity_poly.pdbx_strand_id
1 'polypeptide(L)'
;LVELFDGYNSLVRPVPNATSPPIEVNFSLAMVLLINVDEKNQIMHTNVWPTMKWFDYQMQWDPRLYGGIKTIRVPPEKVWLPDIVLFNNADGNYLVSFYSNVVVENTGEMLWVPPAIYVSSCTIDVEYFPFDGGFC
;
A
#
# COMPACT_ATOMS: atom_id res chain seq x y z
N LEU A 1 -9.57 11.96 20.49
CA LEU A 1 -9.27 10.99 19.41
C LEU A 1 -10.48 10.13 19.03
N VAL A 2 -11.32 9.69 19.97
CA VAL A 2 -12.57 8.97 19.63
C VAL A 2 -13.47 9.81 18.73
N GLU A 3 -13.56 11.12 18.98
CA GLU A 3 -14.31 12.08 18.15
C GLU A 3 -13.81 12.18 16.69
N LEU A 4 -12.54 11.89 16.40
CA LEU A 4 -12.00 11.97 15.04
C LEU A 4 -12.58 10.87 14.13
N PHE A 5 -12.97 9.74 14.73
CA PHE A 5 -13.57 8.61 14.01
C PHE A 5 -15.10 8.62 14.09
N ASP A 6 -15.70 9.60 14.77
CA ASP A 6 -17.15 9.68 14.88
C ASP A 6 -17.75 10.13 13.54
N GLY A 7 -18.63 9.30 12.98
CA GLY A 7 -19.19 9.50 11.64
C GLY A 7 -18.25 9.15 10.48
N TYR A 8 -17.01 8.70 10.74
CA TYR A 8 -16.11 8.25 9.67
C TYR A 8 -16.50 6.86 9.15
N ASN A 9 -16.57 6.70 7.83
CA ASN A 9 -16.88 5.43 7.18
C ASN A 9 -15.70 4.99 6.30
N SER A 10 -14.97 3.97 6.74
CA SER A 10 -13.81 3.42 6.03
C SER A 10 -14.13 2.78 4.68
N LEU A 11 -15.40 2.46 4.40
CA LEU A 11 -15.84 1.91 3.12
C LEU A 11 -16.07 2.98 2.05
N VAL A 12 -16.10 4.26 2.44
CA VAL A 12 -16.39 5.38 1.53
C VAL A 12 -15.09 6.07 1.17
N ARG A 13 -14.84 6.21 -0.13
CA ARG A 13 -13.69 6.99 -0.62
C ARG A 13 -13.77 8.42 -0.08
N PRO A 14 -12.68 8.98 0.50
CA PRO A 14 -12.69 10.31 1.10
C PRO A 14 -12.69 11.42 0.03
N VAL A 15 -13.84 11.61 -0.62
CA VAL A 15 -14.07 12.63 -1.63
C VAL A 15 -15.17 13.59 -1.16
N PRO A 16 -14.95 14.92 -1.08
CA PRO A 16 -15.94 15.84 -0.53
C PRO A 16 -17.27 15.87 -1.28
N ASN A 17 -17.23 15.76 -2.61
CA ASN A 17 -18.41 15.75 -3.48
C ASN A 17 -18.19 14.79 -4.67
N ALA A 18 -19.27 14.32 -5.29
CA ALA A 18 -19.19 13.46 -6.49
C ALA A 18 -18.52 14.15 -7.70
N THR A 19 -18.49 15.48 -7.72
CA THR A 19 -17.85 16.30 -8.75
C THR A 19 -16.40 16.68 -8.43
N SER A 20 -15.91 16.33 -7.24
CA SER A 20 -14.53 16.60 -6.85
C SER A 20 -13.55 15.75 -7.66
N PRO A 21 -12.27 16.19 -7.78
CA PRO A 21 -11.24 15.41 -8.45
C PRO A 21 -11.03 14.03 -7.79
N PRO A 22 -10.49 13.06 -8.53
CA PRO A 22 -10.15 11.75 -7.99
C PRO A 22 -9.08 11.86 -6.90
N ILE A 23 -9.03 10.85 -6.03
CA ILE A 23 -7.98 10.73 -5.01
C ILE A 23 -6.67 10.38 -5.73
N GLU A 24 -5.66 11.21 -5.55
CA GLU A 24 -4.31 10.94 -6.00
C GLU A 24 -3.60 10.06 -4.96
N VAL A 25 -3.18 8.88 -5.40
CA VAL A 25 -2.41 7.93 -4.57
C VAL A 25 -1.00 7.87 -5.13
N ASN A 26 -0.05 8.42 -4.38
CA ASN A 26 1.37 8.30 -4.69
C ASN A 26 1.85 6.92 -4.27
N PHE A 27 2.26 6.13 -5.26
CA PHE A 27 2.72 4.77 -5.08
C PHE A 27 4.22 4.68 -5.40
N SER A 28 4.98 4.12 -4.46
CA SER A 28 6.39 3.78 -4.63
C SER A 28 6.60 2.34 -4.18
N LEU A 29 7.53 1.63 -4.80
CA LEU A 29 7.86 0.26 -4.42
C LEU A 29 9.33 0.19 -4.02
N ALA A 30 9.60 -0.24 -2.79
CA ALA A 30 10.96 -0.58 -2.37
C ALA A 30 11.14 -2.09 -2.44
N MET A 31 11.98 -2.56 -3.36
CA MET A 31 12.42 -3.96 -3.37
C MET A 31 13.48 -4.16 -2.29
N VAL A 32 13.21 -5.05 -1.33
CA VAL A 32 14.12 -5.33 -0.22
C VAL A 32 15.01 -6.53 -0.54
N LEU A 33 14.41 -7.61 -1.03
CA LEU A 33 15.11 -8.86 -1.29
C LEU A 33 14.44 -9.66 -2.40
N LEU A 34 15.25 -10.23 -3.29
CA LEU A 34 14.85 -11.33 -4.17
C LEU A 34 14.97 -12.64 -3.38
N ILE A 35 13.85 -13.29 -3.10
CA ILE A 35 13.80 -14.49 -2.24
C ILE A 35 14.14 -15.73 -3.07
N ASN A 36 13.50 -15.87 -4.23
CA ASN A 36 13.60 -17.04 -5.09
C ASN A 36 13.18 -16.67 -6.53
N VAL A 37 13.83 -17.28 -7.50
CA VAL A 37 13.43 -17.28 -8.91
C VAL A 37 13.27 -18.75 -9.33
N ASP A 38 12.09 -19.12 -9.80
CA ASP A 38 11.79 -20.41 -10.40
C ASP A 38 11.70 -20.22 -11.92
N GLU A 39 12.83 -20.44 -12.61
CA GLU A 39 12.92 -20.24 -14.06
C GLU A 39 12.02 -21.22 -14.82
N LYS A 40 11.83 -22.43 -14.28
CA LYS A 40 11.01 -23.48 -14.90
C LYS A 40 9.53 -23.11 -14.90
N ASN A 41 9.04 -22.55 -13.80
CA ASN A 41 7.65 -22.15 -13.65
C ASN A 41 7.40 -20.66 -13.96
N GLN A 42 8.44 -19.88 -14.28
CA GLN A 42 8.38 -18.44 -14.57
C GLN A 42 7.81 -17.62 -13.40
N ILE A 43 8.24 -17.95 -12.18
CA ILE A 43 7.76 -17.33 -10.94
C ILE A 43 8.93 -16.67 -10.20
N MET A 44 8.70 -15.44 -9.74
CA MET A 44 9.64 -14.69 -8.92
C MET A 44 9.00 -14.34 -7.57
N HIS A 45 9.70 -14.67 -6.49
CA HIS A 45 9.33 -14.31 -5.12
C HIS A 45 10.18 -13.13 -4.64
N THR A 46 9.54 -12.01 -4.28
CA THR A 46 10.22 -10.80 -3.80
C THR A 46 9.65 -10.32 -2.48
N ASN A 47 10.51 -9.87 -1.57
CA ASN A 47 10.14 -9.10 -0.41
C ASN A 47 10.15 -7.63 -0.80
N VAL A 48 8.97 -7.00 -0.75
CA VAL A 48 8.77 -5.62 -1.19
C VAL A 48 8.00 -4.82 -0.15
N TRP A 49 8.31 -3.54 -0.07
CA TRP A 49 7.63 -2.58 0.79
C TRP A 49 6.93 -1.55 -0.12
N PRO A 50 5.69 -1.83 -0.55
CA PRO A 50 4.87 -0.81 -1.20
C PRO A 50 4.65 0.35 -0.23
N THR A 51 4.88 1.55 -0.73
CA THR A 51 4.70 2.80 0.00
C THR A 51 3.58 3.56 -0.70
N MET A 52 2.48 3.73 0.01
CA MET A 52 1.29 4.41 -0.48
C MET A 52 1.07 5.68 0.32
N LYS A 53 0.87 6.79 -0.39
CA LYS A 53 0.63 8.09 0.21
C LYS A 53 -0.56 8.74 -0.45
N TRP A 54 -1.55 9.13 0.33
CA TRP A 54 -2.76 9.79 -0.14
C TRP A 54 -3.24 10.82 0.88
N PHE A 55 -4.28 11.55 0.52
CA PHE A 55 -4.89 12.56 1.36
C PHE A 55 -6.33 12.20 1.69
N ASP A 56 -6.69 12.28 2.97
CA ASP A 56 -8.05 12.11 3.47
C ASP A 56 -8.47 13.39 4.23
N TYR A 57 -9.44 14.11 3.67
CA TYR A 57 -9.90 15.39 4.23
C TYR A 57 -10.65 15.24 5.56
N GLN A 58 -11.18 14.05 5.86
CA GLN A 58 -11.88 13.79 7.13
C GLN A 58 -10.90 13.56 8.29
N MET A 59 -9.66 13.17 7.97
CA MET A 59 -8.61 12.85 8.94
C MET A 59 -7.77 14.06 9.33
N GLN A 60 -8.44 15.20 9.58
CA GLN A 60 -7.79 16.45 9.96
C GLN A 60 -8.13 16.85 11.39
N TRP A 61 -7.15 17.35 12.12
CA TRP A 61 -7.38 17.92 13.44
C TRP A 61 -6.41 19.04 13.77
N ASP A 62 -6.82 19.92 14.68
CA ASP A 62 -5.96 20.94 15.24
C ASP A 62 -5.14 20.33 16.40
N PRO A 63 -3.80 20.24 16.30
CA PRO A 63 -2.96 19.71 17.38
C PRO A 63 -3.19 20.43 18.72
N ARG A 64 -3.60 21.70 18.71
CA ARG A 64 -3.86 22.48 19.95
C ARG A 64 -4.99 21.89 20.78
N LEU A 65 -5.97 21.24 20.16
CA LEU A 65 -7.10 20.59 20.84
C LEU A 65 -6.74 19.20 21.39
N TYR A 66 -5.63 18.62 20.93
CA TYR A 66 -5.21 17.26 21.24
C TYR A 66 -3.82 17.20 21.86
N GLY A 67 -3.47 18.19 22.70
CA GLY A 67 -2.20 18.17 23.46
C GLY A 67 -0.94 18.24 22.58
N GLY A 68 -1.04 18.81 21.39
CA GLY A 68 0.07 18.94 20.44
C GLY A 68 0.32 17.72 19.57
N ILE A 69 -0.55 16.70 19.59
CA ILE A 69 -0.42 15.51 18.75
C ILE A 69 -0.54 15.90 17.28
N LYS A 70 0.51 15.62 16.50
CA LYS A 70 0.55 15.87 15.05
C LYS A 70 0.43 14.61 14.22
N THR A 71 0.74 13.45 14.78
CA THR A 71 0.72 12.17 14.08
C THR A 71 0.13 11.09 14.96
N ILE A 72 -0.66 10.20 14.35
CA ILE A 72 -1.23 9.02 15.00
C ILE A 72 -1.01 7.79 14.13
N ARG A 73 -1.02 6.61 14.77
CA ARG A 73 -0.98 5.32 14.07
C ARG A 73 -2.34 4.65 14.23
N VAL A 74 -2.96 4.30 13.12
CA VAL A 74 -4.32 3.77 13.09
C VAL A 74 -4.32 2.39 12.44
N PRO A 75 -5.02 1.41 13.02
CA PRO A 75 -5.21 0.13 12.36
C PRO A 75 -5.88 0.29 10.98
N PRO A 76 -5.43 -0.44 9.96
CA PRO A 76 -5.89 -0.31 8.59
C PRO A 76 -7.41 -0.52 8.43
N GLU A 77 -8.05 -1.31 9.31
CA GLU A 77 -9.48 -1.61 9.23
C GLU A 77 -10.37 -0.41 9.60
N LYS A 78 -9.80 0.62 10.24
CA LYS A 78 -10.54 1.79 10.71
C LYS A 78 -10.48 2.98 9.75
N VAL A 79 -9.70 2.89 8.70
CA VAL A 79 -9.50 3.96 7.72
C VAL A 79 -9.76 3.44 6.32
N TRP A 80 -10.14 4.32 5.40
CA TRP A 80 -10.17 3.97 3.99
C TRP A 80 -8.75 3.68 3.50
N LEU A 81 -8.60 2.63 2.70
CA LEU A 81 -7.33 2.24 2.09
C LEU A 81 -7.50 2.16 0.56
N PRO A 82 -6.48 2.50 -0.22
CA PRO A 82 -6.48 2.23 -1.65
C PRO A 82 -6.28 0.73 -1.92
N ASP A 83 -7.15 0.15 -2.74
CA ASP A 83 -7.09 -1.26 -3.14
C ASP A 83 -6.07 -1.46 -4.28
N ILE A 84 -4.77 -1.49 -3.93
CA ILE A 84 -3.68 -1.76 -4.89
C ILE A 84 -3.30 -3.23 -4.85
N VAL A 85 -3.35 -3.90 -6.01
CA VAL A 85 -3.06 -5.34 -6.15
C VAL A 85 -2.01 -5.61 -7.24
N LEU A 86 -1.26 -6.70 -7.06
CA LEU A 86 -0.33 -7.20 -8.08
C LEU A 86 -1.11 -7.90 -9.20
N PHE A 87 -1.12 -7.35 -10.41
CA PHE A 87 -1.90 -7.90 -11.51
C PHE A 87 -1.33 -9.23 -12.04
N ASN A 88 -0.02 -9.31 -12.21
CA ASN A 88 0.70 -10.50 -12.66
C ASN A 88 1.01 -11.49 -11.52
N ASN A 89 0.11 -11.61 -10.56
CA ASN A 89 0.28 -12.52 -9.44
C ASN A 89 0.16 -13.98 -9.91
N ALA A 90 1.19 -14.79 -9.62
CA ALA A 90 1.22 -16.21 -9.98
C ALA A 90 0.65 -17.13 -8.89
N ASP A 91 0.43 -16.64 -7.67
CA ASP A 91 -0.03 -17.42 -6.51
C ASP A 91 -1.55 -17.37 -6.30
N GLY A 92 -2.26 -16.48 -7.02
CA GLY A 92 -3.72 -16.31 -6.90
C GLY A 92 -4.20 -15.66 -5.58
N ASN A 93 -3.33 -15.48 -4.59
CA ASN A 93 -3.59 -14.72 -3.36
C ASN A 93 -3.10 -13.28 -3.50
N TYR A 94 -4.01 -12.33 -3.69
CA TYR A 94 -3.71 -10.91 -3.89
C TYR A 94 -3.59 -10.11 -2.58
N LEU A 95 -3.76 -10.74 -1.42
CA LEU A 95 -3.76 -10.07 -0.13
C LEU A 95 -2.34 -9.90 0.41
N VAL A 96 -2.09 -8.73 1.01
CA VAL A 96 -0.81 -8.42 1.63
C VAL A 96 -0.59 -9.31 2.85
N SER A 97 0.61 -9.88 2.99
CA SER A 97 0.93 -10.82 4.07
C SER A 97 0.82 -10.22 5.47
N PHE A 98 0.96 -8.90 5.59
CA PHE A 98 0.86 -8.19 6.86
C PHE A 98 0.29 -6.77 6.70
N TYR A 99 -0.81 -6.49 7.39
CA TYR A 99 -1.46 -5.19 7.42
C TYR A 99 -0.82 -4.32 8.51
N SER A 100 0.11 -3.45 8.11
CA SER A 100 0.72 -2.48 9.04
C SER A 100 -0.24 -1.33 9.36
N ASN A 101 -0.03 -0.68 10.51
CA ASN A 101 -0.78 0.52 10.87
C ASN A 101 -0.51 1.65 9.87
N VAL A 102 -1.55 2.41 9.55
CA VAL A 102 -1.45 3.64 8.76
C VAL A 102 -0.98 4.77 9.64
N VAL A 103 0.00 5.53 9.15
CA VAL A 103 0.43 6.78 9.79
C VAL A 103 -0.43 7.90 9.24
N VAL A 104 -1.10 8.61 10.14
CA VAL A 104 -1.98 9.73 9.81
C VAL A 104 -1.37 11.00 10.39
N GLU A 105 -1.18 12.01 9.56
CA GLU A 105 -0.79 13.35 9.99
C GLU A 105 -2.02 14.24 10.21
N ASN A 106 -1.89 15.24 11.10
CA ASN A 106 -2.98 16.14 11.46
C ASN A 106 -3.49 17.00 10.29
N THR A 107 -2.73 17.07 9.21
CA THR A 107 -3.06 17.73 7.94
C THR A 107 -4.00 16.90 7.07
N GLY A 108 -4.26 15.63 7.40
CA GLY A 108 -5.01 14.68 6.56
C GLY A 108 -4.14 13.85 5.63
N GLU A 109 -2.81 14.00 5.72
CA GLU A 109 -1.87 13.18 4.96
C GLU A 109 -1.75 11.77 5.55
N MET A 110 -1.93 10.76 4.70
CA MET A 110 -1.96 9.35 5.06
C MET A 110 -0.76 8.64 4.44
N LEU A 111 -0.05 7.85 5.24
CA LEU A 111 1.08 7.04 4.80
C LEU A 111 0.88 5.58 5.24
N TRP A 112 0.89 4.67 4.27
CA TRP A 112 0.80 3.23 4.53
C TRP A 112 1.95 2.49 3.85
N VAL A 113 2.66 1.69 4.64
CA VAL A 113 3.81 0.92 4.18
C VAL A 113 3.69 -0.51 4.73
N PRO A 114 2.87 -1.37 4.11
CA PRO A 114 2.75 -2.76 4.54
C PRO A 114 3.87 -3.60 3.92
N PRO A 115 4.57 -4.46 4.69
CA PRO A 115 5.51 -5.40 4.11
C PRO A 115 4.74 -6.52 3.39
N ALA A 116 5.14 -6.82 2.16
CA ALA A 116 4.48 -7.80 1.32
C ALA A 116 5.48 -8.77 0.68
N ILE A 117 5.08 -10.04 0.55
CA ILE A 117 5.76 -11.00 -0.31
C ILE A 117 4.98 -11.05 -1.62
N TYR A 118 5.60 -10.57 -2.70
CA TYR A 118 5.01 -10.61 -4.03
C TYR A 118 5.49 -11.84 -4.78
N VAL A 119 4.53 -12.60 -5.31
CA VAL A 119 4.75 -13.76 -6.17
C VAL A 119 4.33 -13.38 -7.57
N SER A 120 5.28 -12.87 -8.35
CA SER A 120 5.02 -12.36 -9.70
C SER A 120 5.34 -13.40 -10.76
N SER A 121 4.48 -13.54 -11.76
CA SER A 121 4.83 -14.16 -13.03
C SER A 121 5.72 -13.19 -13.82
N CYS A 122 6.88 -13.65 -14.25
CA CYS A 122 7.71 -12.91 -15.21
C CYS A 122 8.34 -13.86 -16.24
N THR A 123 8.46 -13.37 -17.47
CA THR A 123 9.00 -14.16 -18.58
C THR A 123 10.52 -14.26 -18.46
N ILE A 124 11.02 -15.45 -18.13
CA ILE A 124 12.45 -15.74 -18.04
C ILE A 124 12.87 -16.45 -19.32
N ASP A 125 13.82 -15.86 -20.04
CA ASP A 125 14.38 -16.42 -21.27
C ASP A 125 15.61 -17.27 -20.94
N VAL A 126 15.47 -18.59 -21.09
CA VAL A 126 16.50 -19.58 -20.73
C VAL A 126 17.42 -19.95 -21.90
N GLU A 127 17.37 -19.24 -23.03
CA GLU A 127 18.17 -19.55 -24.22
C GLU A 127 19.69 -19.54 -23.96
N TYR A 128 20.16 -18.71 -23.01
CA TYR A 128 21.58 -18.50 -22.73
C TYR A 128 22.03 -18.89 -21.31
N PHE A 129 21.26 -19.72 -20.61
CA PHE A 129 21.59 -20.13 -19.25
C PHE A 129 23.04 -20.68 -19.13
N PRO A 130 23.87 -20.25 -18.15
CA PRO A 130 23.57 -19.40 -16.99
C PRO A 130 23.91 -17.89 -17.19
N PHE A 131 24.08 -17.43 -18.43
CA PHE A 131 24.33 -16.01 -18.77
C PHE A 131 23.07 -15.33 -19.35
N ASP A 132 21.90 -15.81 -18.95
CA ASP A 132 20.60 -15.27 -19.31
C ASP A 132 20.35 -13.90 -18.66
N GLY A 133 19.68 -13.04 -19.39
CA GLY A 133 19.15 -11.77 -18.89
C GLY A 133 17.64 -11.84 -18.83
N GLY A 134 17.06 -11.70 -17.63
CA GLY A 134 15.61 -11.64 -17.45
C GLY A 134 15.11 -10.19 -17.36
N PHE A 135 13.99 -9.90 -18.04
CA PHE A 135 13.19 -8.69 -17.76
C PHE A 135 12.01 -9.10 -16.88
N CYS A 136 12.21 -8.89 -15.58
CA CYS A 136 11.21 -8.88 -14.53
C CYS A 136 11.26 -7.48 -13.87
#